data_AF-A0A7G9YMY6-F1
#
_entry.id   AF-A0A7G9YMY6-F1
#
_cell.length_a   1.000
_cell.length_b   1.000
_cell.length_c   1.000
_cell.angle_alpha   90.00
_cell.angle_beta   90.00
_cell.angle_gamma   90.00
#
_symmetry.space_group_name_H-M   'P 1'
#
loop_
_entity.id
_entity.type
_entity.pdbx_description
1 polymer ?
#
loop_
_entity_poly.entity_id
_entity_poly.type
_entity_poly.pdbx_seq_one_letter_code
_entity_poly.pdbx_strand_id
1 'polypeptide(L)'
;MGILDTGIKILQGIKYEFSDDSFVVGLRFEDYVQDLFSKKYFSIVEKTHSTETNQERYVESSMNPDFVFRYIPTGEQFAVECKYRSGLKEGRLSWSYPKQMKRYQEFSHKRKMPVFIVIGLGGEDNEPEEMFNIPLGEAKYPDLYPSVFNRFSRPPDKPFFWKNGNLY
;
A
#
# COMPACT_ATOMS: atom_id res chain seq x y z
N MET A 1 -2.07 36.90 6.82
CA MET A 1 -1.63 35.57 6.32
C MET A 1 -2.36 34.37 6.93
N GLY A 2 -3.26 34.50 7.93
CA GLY A 2 -3.85 33.33 8.61
C GLY A 2 -5.15 32.74 8.02
N ILE A 3 -5.99 33.56 7.38
CA ILE A 3 -7.34 33.11 6.94
C ILE A 3 -7.29 32.40 5.58
N LEU A 4 -6.47 32.91 4.64
CA LEU A 4 -6.32 32.31 3.30
C LEU A 4 -5.70 30.89 3.38
N ASP A 5 -4.69 30.71 4.22
CA ASP A 5 -4.00 29.43 4.42
C ASP A 5 -4.93 28.38 5.07
N THR A 6 -5.77 28.82 6.01
CA THR A 6 -6.79 27.95 6.62
C THR A 6 -7.83 27.51 5.60
N GLY A 7 -8.31 28.42 4.75
CA GLY A 7 -9.27 28.10 3.69
C GLY A 7 -8.73 27.10 2.66
N ILE A 8 -7.45 27.23 2.28
CA ILE A 8 -6.78 26.29 1.36
C ILE A 8 -6.67 24.90 2.00
N LYS A 9 -6.26 24.81 3.27
CA LYS A 9 -6.18 23.53 4.00
C LYS A 9 -7.54 22.83 4.10
N ILE A 10 -8.61 23.59 4.36
CA ILE A 10 -9.98 23.04 4.39
C ILE A 10 -10.36 22.48 3.02
N LEU A 11 -10.11 23.22 1.92
CA LEU A 11 -10.39 22.75 0.57
C LEU A 11 -9.57 21.50 0.20
N GLN A 12 -8.30 21.43 0.61
CA GLN A 12 -7.47 20.24 0.42
C GLN A 12 -8.02 19.05 1.21
N GLY A 13 -8.45 19.25 2.46
CA GLY A 13 -9.10 18.22 3.26
C GLY A 13 -10.39 17.72 2.60
N ILE A 14 -11.26 18.62 2.14
CA ILE A 14 -12.49 18.23 1.42
C ILE A 14 -12.18 17.44 0.15
N LYS A 15 -11.17 17.87 -0.63
CA LYS A 15 -10.74 17.11 -1.81
C LYS A 15 -10.20 15.74 -1.43
N TYR A 16 -9.41 15.65 -0.36
CA TYR A 16 -8.89 14.38 0.12
C TYR A 16 -10.02 13.44 0.55
N GLU A 17 -11.02 13.90 1.29
CA GLU A 17 -12.09 13.04 1.79
C GLU A 17 -13.09 12.60 0.72
N PHE A 18 -13.46 13.49 -0.22
CA PHE A 18 -14.60 13.24 -1.12
C PHE A 18 -14.22 13.03 -2.59
N SER A 19 -12.93 12.93 -2.92
CA SER A 19 -12.50 12.73 -4.31
C SER A 19 -12.54 11.26 -4.71
N ASP A 20 -13.18 10.98 -5.86
CA ASP A 20 -13.15 9.68 -6.54
C ASP A 20 -11.94 9.51 -7.47
N ASP A 21 -11.05 10.52 -7.52
CA ASP A 21 -9.79 10.41 -8.27
C ASP A 21 -8.98 9.21 -7.78
N SER A 22 -8.62 8.31 -8.71
CA SER A 22 -7.96 7.04 -8.38
C SER A 22 -6.65 7.19 -7.60
N PHE A 23 -5.95 8.32 -7.75
CA PHE A 23 -4.75 8.60 -7.00
C PHE A 23 -5.08 9.02 -5.57
N VAL A 24 -6.10 9.85 -5.36
CA VAL A 24 -6.57 10.20 -3.99
C VAL A 24 -7.11 8.96 -3.28
N VAL A 25 -7.84 8.09 -3.99
CA VAL A 25 -8.31 6.79 -3.49
C VAL A 25 -7.14 5.92 -3.02
N GLY A 26 -6.10 5.81 -3.85
CA GLY A 26 -4.89 5.09 -3.50
C GLY A 26 -4.21 5.66 -2.26
N LEU A 27 -4.09 6.99 -2.18
CA LEU A 27 -3.47 7.69 -1.06
C LEU A 27 -4.24 7.48 0.25
N ARG A 28 -5.59 7.52 0.24
CA ARG A 28 -6.41 7.22 1.41
C ARG A 28 -6.17 5.78 1.91
N PHE A 29 -6.10 4.82 0.99
CA PHE A 29 -5.80 3.45 1.36
C PHE A 29 -4.36 3.27 1.89
N GLU A 30 -3.37 3.96 1.32
CA GLU A 30 -2.00 3.98 1.84
C GLU A 30 -1.94 4.51 3.27
N ASP A 31 -2.62 5.63 3.55
CA ASP A 31 -2.67 6.22 4.89
C ASP A 31 -3.40 5.31 5.89
N TYR A 32 -4.52 4.70 5.47
CA TYR A 32 -5.23 3.69 6.26
C TYR A 32 -4.31 2.51 6.64
N VAL A 33 -3.64 1.92 5.65
CA VAL A 33 -2.70 0.80 5.89
C VAL A 33 -1.56 1.23 6.80
N GLN A 34 -1.00 2.43 6.61
CA GLN A 34 0.06 2.98 7.43
C GLN A 34 -0.35 3.06 8.92
N ASP A 35 -1.59 3.47 9.20
CA ASP A 35 -2.09 3.62 10.56
C ASP A 35 -2.31 2.27 11.28
N LEU A 36 -2.43 1.17 10.54
CA LEU A 36 -2.44 -0.19 11.09
C LEU A 36 -1.05 -0.66 11.57
N PHE A 37 0.03 0.07 11.25
CA PHE A 37 1.37 -0.20 11.78
C PHE A 37 1.62 0.58 13.07
N SER A 38 1.70 -0.14 14.20
CA SER A 38 1.99 0.47 15.50
C SER A 38 3.35 1.18 15.51
N LYS A 39 3.34 2.50 15.76
CA LYS A 39 4.56 3.33 15.90
C LYS A 39 5.53 2.85 16.98
N LYS A 40 5.06 2.04 17.93
CA LYS A 40 5.89 1.40 18.96
C LYS A 40 6.80 0.31 18.37
N TYR A 41 6.33 -0.39 17.34
CA TYR A 41 6.98 -1.57 16.79
C TYR A 41 7.53 -1.34 15.38
N PHE A 42 7.05 -0.32 14.68
CA PHE A 42 7.41 -0.05 13.30
C PHE A 42 7.83 1.41 13.11
N SER A 43 8.86 1.61 12.29
CA SER A 43 9.26 2.91 11.77
C SER A 43 9.28 2.87 10.24
N ILE A 44 8.89 3.98 9.59
CA ILE A 44 8.97 4.14 8.14
C ILE A 44 10.40 4.53 7.77
N VAL A 45 11.01 3.76 6.86
CA VAL A 45 12.35 3.98 6.31
C VAL A 45 12.26 4.72 4.98
N GLU A 46 11.31 4.31 4.13
CA GLU A 46 10.99 4.95 2.85
C GLU A 46 9.46 5.04 2.72
N LYS A 47 8.96 6.18 2.24
CA LYS A 47 7.59 6.36 1.74
C LYS A 47 7.71 6.97 0.34
N THR A 48 7.17 6.32 -0.67
CA THR A 48 7.23 6.86 -2.03
C THR A 48 6.37 8.13 -2.12
N HIS A 49 6.91 9.15 -2.78
CA HIS A 49 6.22 10.43 -2.86
C HIS A 49 5.12 10.38 -3.91
N SER A 50 4.04 11.07 -3.59
CA SER A 50 2.89 11.26 -4.47
C SER A 50 3.31 12.09 -5.70
N THR A 51 2.62 11.87 -6.83
CA THR A 51 3.04 12.21 -8.21
C THR A 51 3.35 13.68 -8.50
N GLU A 52 2.99 14.62 -7.60
CA GLU A 52 3.22 16.05 -7.80
C GLU A 52 4.72 16.39 -7.96
N THR A 53 5.60 15.71 -7.22
CA THR A 53 7.06 15.89 -7.32
C THR A 53 7.65 15.38 -8.63
N ASN A 54 6.96 14.46 -9.31
CA ASN A 54 7.44 13.82 -10.55
C ASN A 54 7.11 14.61 -11.82
N GLN A 55 6.23 15.62 -11.76
CA GLN A 55 5.84 16.41 -12.92
C GLN A 55 6.99 17.31 -13.44
N GLU A 56 7.93 17.68 -12.57
CA GLU A 56 9.10 18.49 -12.95
C GLU A 56 10.33 17.64 -13.28
N ARG A 57 10.58 16.57 -12.52
CA ARG A 57 11.67 15.64 -12.76
C ARG A 57 11.33 14.25 -12.24
N TYR A 58 11.38 13.27 -13.13
CA TYR A 58 11.10 11.89 -12.79
C TYR A 58 12.06 11.37 -11.71
N VAL A 59 11.51 10.94 -10.57
CA VAL A 59 12.24 10.29 -9.48
C VAL A 59 12.08 8.78 -9.62
N GLU A 60 13.16 8.05 -9.90
CA GLU A 60 13.11 6.59 -10.10
C GLU A 60 12.54 5.84 -8.91
N SER A 61 12.72 6.34 -7.68
CA SER A 61 12.19 5.71 -6.47
C SER A 61 10.66 5.71 -6.42
N SER A 62 9.96 6.58 -7.16
CA SER A 62 8.49 6.57 -7.30
C SER A 62 7.91 5.27 -7.87
N MET A 63 8.79 4.40 -8.36
CA MET A 63 8.47 3.08 -8.85
C MET A 63 8.64 1.96 -7.81
N ASN A 64 9.19 2.24 -6.63
CA ASN A 64 9.34 1.26 -5.56
C ASN A 64 8.00 0.99 -4.87
N PRO A 65 7.92 -0.04 -4.00
CA PRO A 65 6.75 -0.22 -3.15
C PRO A 65 6.46 1.00 -2.29
N ASP A 66 5.18 1.22 -1.98
CA ASP A 66 4.65 2.39 -1.26
C ASP A 66 5.40 2.70 0.04
N PHE A 67 5.77 1.65 0.78
CA PHE A 67 6.51 1.77 2.02
C PHE A 67 7.69 0.79 2.12
N VAL A 68 8.73 1.22 2.82
CA VAL A 68 9.67 0.32 3.50
C VAL A 68 9.53 0.55 5.00
N PHE A 69 9.12 -0.47 5.73
CA PHE A 69 9.05 -0.47 7.18
C PHE A 69 10.28 -1.15 7.78
N ARG A 70 10.64 -0.72 8.99
CA ARG A 70 11.56 -1.43 9.88
C ARG A 70 10.79 -1.89 11.10
N TYR A 71 10.87 -3.18 11.41
CA TYR A 71 10.45 -3.71 12.70
C TYR A 71 11.50 -3.38 13.76
N ILE A 72 11.16 -2.48 14.68
CA ILE A 72 12.09 -1.88 15.65
C ILE A 72 12.80 -2.94 16.50
N PRO A 73 12.14 -3.99 17.04
CA PRO A 73 12.80 -4.94 17.92
C PRO A 73 13.96 -5.74 17.32
N THR A 74 13.92 -6.06 16.02
CA THR A 74 14.97 -6.85 15.35
C THR A 74 15.77 -6.04 14.33
N GLY A 75 15.27 -4.88 13.93
CA GLY A 75 15.85 -4.07 12.86
C GLY A 75 15.54 -4.59 11.45
N GLU A 76 14.80 -5.70 11.32
CA GLU A 76 14.40 -6.27 10.03
C GLU A 76 13.57 -5.28 9.23
N GLN A 77 13.80 -5.26 7.91
CA GLN A 77 13.08 -4.40 6.98
C GLN A 77 12.25 -5.23 6.02
N PHE A 78 11.10 -4.69 5.64
CA PHE A 78 10.20 -5.25 4.64
C PHE A 78 9.49 -4.13 3.90
N ALA A 79 9.05 -4.40 2.68
CA ALA A 79 8.31 -3.44 1.88
C ALA A 79 6.84 -3.80 1.79
N VAL A 80 6.00 -2.77 1.65
CA VAL A 80 4.55 -2.89 1.50
C VAL A 80 4.12 -2.09 0.28
N GLU A 81 3.43 -2.75 -0.63
CA GLU A 81 2.66 -2.13 -1.71
C GLU A 81 1.18 -2.16 -1.32
N CYS A 82 0.52 -1.02 -1.39
CA CYS A 82 -0.89 -0.84 -1.09
C CYS A 82 -1.70 -0.80 -2.40
N LYS A 83 -2.80 -1.56 -2.45
CA LYS A 83 -3.75 -1.53 -3.57
C LYS A 83 -5.19 -1.61 -3.06
N TYR A 84 -5.99 -0.59 -3.36
CA TYR A 84 -7.43 -0.69 -3.16
C TYR A 84 -8.14 -1.09 -4.46
N ARG A 85 -9.18 -1.92 -4.36
CA ARG A 85 -10.08 -2.30 -5.45
C ARG A 85 -11.52 -2.29 -4.98
N SER A 86 -12.39 -1.55 -5.66
CA SER A 86 -13.82 -1.56 -5.36
C SER A 86 -14.51 -2.89 -5.69
N GLY A 87 -13.86 -3.75 -6.48
CA GLY A 87 -14.38 -5.08 -6.82
C GLY A 87 -13.43 -5.92 -7.66
N LEU A 88 -13.87 -7.14 -7.96
CA LEU A 88 -13.15 -8.09 -8.81
C LEU A 88 -13.37 -7.78 -10.30
N LYS A 89 -12.33 -7.96 -11.11
CA LYS A 89 -12.41 -7.89 -12.57
C LYS A 89 -12.49 -9.31 -13.12
N GLU A 90 -13.60 -9.66 -13.76
CA GLU A 90 -13.83 -11.02 -14.30
C GLU A 90 -13.61 -12.12 -13.24
N GLY A 91 -14.08 -11.86 -12.01
CA GLY A 91 -13.92 -12.78 -10.87
C GLY A 91 -12.50 -12.90 -10.32
N ARG A 92 -11.57 -12.02 -10.73
CA ARG A 92 -10.16 -12.02 -10.32
C ARG A 92 -9.77 -10.71 -9.66
N LEU A 93 -8.81 -10.79 -8.74
CA LEU A 93 -8.23 -9.65 -8.05
C LEU A 93 -7.04 -9.13 -8.86
N SER A 94 -7.21 -8.00 -9.53
CA SER A 94 -6.17 -7.39 -10.38
C SER A 94 -5.31 -6.43 -9.56
N TRP A 95 -4.14 -6.85 -9.10
CA TRP A 95 -3.31 -6.04 -8.20
C TRP A 95 -2.22 -5.24 -8.93
N SER A 96 -1.80 -5.68 -10.13
CA SER A 96 -0.69 -5.06 -10.87
C SER A 96 -0.79 -5.29 -12.38
N TYR A 97 0.29 -5.01 -13.10
CA TYR A 97 0.56 -5.36 -14.49
C TYR A 97 1.98 -5.94 -14.60
N PRO A 98 2.32 -6.73 -15.64
CA PRO A 98 3.56 -7.52 -15.66
C PRO A 98 4.86 -6.74 -15.39
N LYS A 99 4.97 -5.51 -15.92
CA LYS A 99 6.17 -4.67 -15.74
C LYS A 99 6.33 -4.18 -14.29
N GLN A 100 5.24 -3.82 -13.61
CA GLN A 100 5.30 -3.42 -12.19
C GLN A 100 5.61 -4.63 -11.30
N MET A 101 4.98 -5.78 -11.54
CA MET A 101 5.30 -7.02 -10.83
C MET A 101 6.80 -7.38 -10.95
N LYS A 102 7.35 -7.36 -12.18
CA LYS A 102 8.78 -7.62 -12.41
C LYS A 102 9.67 -6.65 -11.63
N ARG A 103 9.29 -5.37 -11.58
CA ARG A 103 10.02 -4.35 -10.86
C ARG A 103 10.05 -4.61 -9.35
N TYR A 104 8.95 -5.04 -8.75
CA TYR A 104 8.92 -5.42 -7.33
C TYR A 104 9.72 -6.70 -7.05
N GLN A 105 9.73 -7.66 -7.98
CA GLN A 105 10.60 -8.83 -7.87
C GLN A 105 12.08 -8.44 -7.92
N GLU A 106 12.47 -7.56 -8.85
CA GLU A 106 13.83 -7.03 -8.91
C GLU A 106 14.20 -6.22 -7.67
N PHE A 107 13.29 -5.39 -7.16
CA PHE A 107 13.46 -4.64 -5.93
C PHE A 107 13.70 -5.58 -4.75
N SER A 108 12.85 -6.60 -4.57
CA SER A 108 12.97 -7.60 -3.51
C SER A 108 14.31 -8.34 -3.58
N HIS A 109 14.70 -8.76 -4.79
CA HIS A 109 15.97 -9.46 -5.01
C HIS A 109 17.19 -8.57 -4.75
N LYS A 110 17.23 -7.35 -5.33
CA LYS A 110 18.36 -6.42 -5.20
C LYS A 110 18.55 -5.97 -3.74
N ARG A 111 17.46 -5.73 -3.01
CA ARG A 111 17.49 -5.29 -1.61
C ARG A 111 17.52 -6.43 -0.60
N LYS A 112 17.38 -7.69 -1.05
CA LYS A 112 17.26 -8.88 -0.18
C LYS A 112 16.19 -8.68 0.91
N MET A 113 15.05 -8.14 0.49
CA MET A 113 13.99 -7.67 1.37
C MET A 113 12.64 -8.25 0.93
N PRO A 114 11.83 -8.81 1.85
CA PRO A 114 10.50 -9.30 1.50
C PRO A 114 9.58 -8.12 1.14
N VAL A 115 8.70 -8.37 0.17
CA VAL A 115 7.68 -7.42 -0.29
C VAL A 115 6.31 -8.07 -0.07
N PHE A 116 5.40 -7.30 0.50
CA PHE A 116 4.02 -7.69 0.75
C PHE A 116 3.08 -6.78 -0.02
N ILE A 117 2.06 -7.36 -0.63
CA ILE A 117 1.00 -6.64 -1.32
C ILE A 117 -0.22 -6.63 -0.40
N VAL A 118 -0.49 -5.48 0.20
CA VAL A 118 -1.67 -5.24 1.03
C VAL A 118 -2.79 -4.76 0.13
N ILE A 119 -3.88 -5.52 0.07
CA ILE A 119 -4.99 -5.25 -0.82
C ILE A 119 -6.27 -5.06 -0.02
N GLY A 120 -6.94 -3.92 -0.20
CA GLY A 120 -8.32 -3.69 0.22
C GLY A 120 -9.28 -4.01 -0.92
N LEU A 121 -10.37 -4.72 -0.63
CA LEU A 121 -11.38 -5.11 -1.61
C LEU A 121 -12.79 -4.75 -1.11
N GLY A 122 -13.57 -4.07 -1.95
CA GLY A 122 -14.91 -3.60 -1.59
C GLY A 122 -14.87 -2.50 -0.52
N GLY A 123 -16.04 -2.12 0.01
CA GLY A 123 -16.16 -1.06 1.02
C GLY A 123 -15.61 0.29 0.55
N GLU A 124 -15.07 1.09 1.47
CA GLU A 124 -14.37 2.34 1.20
C GLU A 124 -12.85 2.13 1.26
N ASP A 125 -12.06 3.04 0.69
CA ASP A 125 -10.60 2.91 0.68
C ASP A 125 -9.93 3.13 2.04
N ASN A 126 -10.62 3.73 3.00
CA ASN A 126 -10.21 3.83 4.39
C ASN A 126 -10.99 2.86 5.31
N GLU A 127 -11.90 2.05 4.75
CA GLU A 127 -12.67 1.03 5.46
C GLU A 127 -13.05 -0.10 4.47
N PRO A 128 -12.07 -0.86 3.98
CA PRO A 128 -12.35 -1.89 2.99
C PRO A 128 -13.10 -3.07 3.63
N GLU A 129 -14.03 -3.66 2.90
CA GLU A 129 -14.83 -4.79 3.39
C GLU A 129 -13.97 -6.03 3.65
N GLU A 130 -13.04 -6.30 2.73
CA GLU A 130 -12.06 -7.38 2.85
C GLU A 130 -10.64 -6.83 2.72
N MET A 131 -9.70 -7.46 3.43
CA MET A 131 -8.28 -7.14 3.30
C MET A 131 -7.42 -8.39 3.17
N PHE A 132 -6.39 -8.31 2.34
CA PHE A 132 -5.43 -9.37 2.11
C PHE A 132 -4.00 -8.84 2.30
N ASN A 133 -3.12 -9.68 2.85
CA ASN A 133 -1.70 -9.40 2.97
C ASN A 133 -0.91 -10.51 2.27
N ILE A 134 -0.61 -10.30 0.98
CA ILE A 134 -0.10 -11.34 0.10
C ILE A 134 1.41 -11.16 -0.06
N PRO A 135 2.25 -12.13 0.34
CA PRO A 135 3.67 -12.09 0.02
C PRO A 135 3.88 -12.06 -1.50
N LEU A 136 4.81 -11.24 -1.99
CA LEU A 136 5.07 -11.10 -3.44
C LEU A 136 5.37 -12.45 -4.12
N GLY A 137 5.99 -13.40 -3.41
CA GLY A 137 6.26 -14.75 -3.92
C GLY A 137 4.99 -15.58 -4.21
N GLU A 138 3.87 -15.24 -3.59
CA GLU A 138 2.56 -15.86 -3.79
C GLU A 138 1.73 -15.10 -4.85
N ALA A 139 1.96 -13.79 -5.00
CA ALA A 139 1.35 -12.94 -6.02
C ALA A 139 2.01 -13.10 -7.42
N LYS A 140 2.05 -14.34 -7.93
CA LYS A 140 2.83 -14.70 -9.15
C LYS A 140 2.29 -14.14 -10.46
N TYR A 141 1.05 -13.69 -10.47
CA TYR A 141 0.37 -13.15 -11.66
C TYR A 141 -0.30 -11.82 -11.32
N PRO A 142 -0.41 -10.88 -12.28
CA PRO A 142 -1.10 -9.60 -12.09
C PRO A 142 -2.55 -9.73 -11.62
N ASP A 143 -3.23 -10.78 -12.06
CA ASP A 143 -4.60 -11.13 -11.67
C ASP A 143 -4.59 -12.43 -10.87
N LEU A 144 -5.18 -12.40 -9.68
CA LEU A 144 -5.22 -13.54 -8.75
C LEU A 144 -6.63 -14.11 -8.66
N TYR A 145 -6.74 -15.43 -8.70
CA TYR A 145 -8.00 -16.12 -8.41
C TYR A 145 -8.31 -16.10 -6.90
N PRO A 146 -9.59 -16.15 -6.49
CA PRO A 146 -9.99 -16.22 -5.08
C PRO A 146 -9.29 -17.33 -4.30
N SER A 147 -9.08 -18.50 -4.92
CA SER A 147 -8.35 -19.61 -4.29
C SER A 147 -6.91 -19.27 -3.88
N VAL A 148 -6.31 -18.25 -4.50
CA VAL A 148 -4.97 -17.77 -4.17
C VAL A 148 -5.04 -16.73 -3.07
N PHE A 149 -5.79 -15.64 -3.27
CA PHE A 149 -5.75 -14.50 -2.34
C PHE A 149 -6.50 -14.75 -1.03
N ASN A 150 -7.54 -15.61 -1.01
CA ASN A 150 -8.29 -15.91 0.22
C ASN A 150 -7.43 -16.57 1.31
N ARG A 151 -6.32 -17.21 0.93
CA ARG A 151 -5.34 -17.80 1.88
C ARG A 151 -4.62 -16.76 2.73
N PHE A 152 -4.68 -15.49 2.31
CA PHE A 152 -3.98 -14.36 2.91
C PHE A 152 -4.94 -13.30 3.46
N SER A 153 -6.21 -13.68 3.67
CA SER A 153 -7.22 -12.82 4.27
C SER A 153 -6.82 -12.43 5.69
N ARG A 154 -7.07 -11.16 6.03
CA ARG A 154 -6.89 -10.61 7.37
C ARG A 154 -8.06 -9.67 7.69
N PRO A 155 -8.39 -9.48 8.97
CA PRO A 155 -9.33 -8.44 9.37
C PRO A 155 -8.81 -7.05 8.95
N PRO A 156 -9.62 -6.24 8.25
CA PRO A 156 -9.21 -4.90 7.82
C PRO A 156 -8.78 -3.98 8.96
N ASP A 157 -9.43 -4.08 10.12
CA ASP A 157 -9.33 -3.16 11.26
C ASP A 157 -8.24 -3.53 12.29
N LYS A 158 -7.53 -4.64 12.08
CA LYS A 158 -6.54 -5.13 13.05
C LYS A 158 -5.15 -4.55 12.76
N PRO A 159 -4.33 -4.29 13.78
CA PRO A 159 -2.94 -3.89 13.58
C PRO A 159 -2.12 -4.98 12.90
N PHE A 160 -1.12 -4.57 12.12
CA PHE A 160 -0.11 -5.49 11.58
C PHE A 160 0.89 -5.92 12.66
N PHE A 161 1.40 -7.14 12.54
CA PHE A 161 2.51 -7.61 13.35
C PHE A 161 3.55 -8.38 12.53
N TRP A 162 4.80 -8.31 12.99
CA TRP A 162 5.93 -8.95 12.34
C TRP A 162 6.41 -10.13 13.17
N LYS A 163 6.61 -11.28 12.51
CA LYS A 163 7.13 -12.49 13.16
C LYS A 163 7.86 -13.37 12.15
N ASN A 164 9.11 -13.70 12.46
CA ASN A 164 9.92 -14.67 11.71
C ASN A 164 9.94 -14.40 10.20
N GLY A 165 10.25 -13.17 9.78
CA GLY A 165 10.33 -12.82 8.35
C GLY A 165 8.97 -12.64 7.65
N ASN A 166 7.85 -12.70 8.38
CA ASN A 166 6.51 -12.62 7.82
C ASN A 166 5.68 -11.50 8.48
N LEU A 167 4.88 -10.85 7.65
CA LEU A 167 3.88 -9.85 8.03
C LEU A 167 2.51 -10.54 8.17
N TYR A 168 1.72 -10.15 9.17
CA TYR A 168 0.37 -10.66 9.46
C TYR A 168 -0.58 -9.49 9.78
#